data_AF-A0A7S2Z6Y0-F1
#
_entry.id   AF-A0A7S2Z6Y0-F1
#
_cell.length_a   1.000
_cell.length_b   1.000
_cell.length_c   1.000
_cell.angle_alpha   90.00
_cell.angle_beta   90.00
_cell.angle_gamma   90.00
#
_symmetry.space_group_name_H-M   'P 1'
#
loop_
_entity.id
_entity.type
_entity.pdbx_description
1 polymer ?
#
loop_
_entity_poly.entity_id
_entity_poly.type
_entity_poly.pdbx_seq_one_letter_code
_entity_poly.pdbx_strand_id
1 'polypeptide(L)'
;AVEAEEKSVDDGGVEKREIDLGKRGPGDGTDGHGQGVPASESSPTTSSGPQGLDFESFASTSAALPSEADLVAQSRSDKQVALDLLQKHSVMREILSARLGKVRAVGGVWGNSGDLRKTVQYILALKDKSVLVDLIGPVLKRKQLLKLDVVCTLIPAVCDLLASREHDKWTEVSLASLSEMHALFSDLIVSICSMSARAGAQRGGIDLH
;
A
#
# COMPACT_ATOMS: atom_id res chain seq x y z
N ALA A 1 52.87 -22.46 7.39
CA ALA A 1 52.68 -23.81 7.96
C ALA A 1 52.22 -23.63 9.40
N VAL A 2 51.37 -24.53 9.92
CA VAL A 2 50.72 -24.44 11.26
C VAL A 2 49.72 -23.26 11.33
N GLU A 3 48.49 -23.34 11.84
CA GLU A 3 47.41 -24.35 11.98
C GLU A 3 46.14 -23.48 12.21
N ALA A 4 44.97 -23.69 11.59
CA ALA A 4 44.00 -24.76 11.78
C ALA A 4 43.38 -24.81 13.20
N GLU A 5 42.31 -24.05 13.41
CA GLU A 5 41.29 -24.36 14.44
C GLU A 5 39.90 -24.36 13.77
N GLU A 6 39.30 -25.53 13.62
CA GLU A 6 37.86 -25.67 13.34
C GLU A 6 37.11 -25.73 14.68
N LYS A 7 35.98 -25.02 14.79
CA LYS A 7 35.14 -25.08 15.99
C LYS A 7 33.71 -25.50 15.67
N SER A 8 33.44 -26.80 15.86
CA SER A 8 32.16 -27.46 15.63
C SER A 8 31.30 -27.50 16.91
N VAL A 9 30.20 -26.75 16.92
CA VAL A 9 29.16 -26.60 17.98
C VAL A 9 27.93 -26.01 17.25
N ASP A 10 26.67 -26.46 17.32
CA ASP A 10 25.99 -27.56 18.02
C ASP A 10 24.71 -27.96 17.23
N ASP A 11 24.11 -29.14 17.48
CA ASP A 11 22.95 -29.66 16.73
C ASP A 11 21.59 -29.26 17.36
N GLY A 12 20.99 -28.18 16.84
CA GLY A 12 19.71 -27.64 17.31
C GLY A 12 18.50 -28.46 16.86
N GLY A 13 18.09 -29.44 17.67
CA GLY A 13 17.05 -30.42 17.34
C GLY A 13 15.66 -29.87 16.92
N VAL A 14 15.05 -30.54 15.94
CA VAL A 14 13.75 -30.16 15.35
C VAL A 14 12.57 -30.78 16.13
N GLU A 15 11.91 -29.97 16.96
CA GLU A 15 10.66 -30.36 17.63
C GLU A 15 9.50 -30.44 16.63
N LYS A 16 9.05 -31.65 16.32
CA LYS A 16 7.84 -31.89 15.51
C LYS A 16 6.60 -31.67 16.36
N ARG A 17 5.74 -30.71 15.97
CA ARG A 17 4.39 -30.58 16.53
C ARG A 17 3.36 -31.21 15.61
N GLU A 18 2.84 -32.35 16.07
CA GLU A 18 1.75 -33.09 15.45
C GLU A 18 0.43 -32.35 15.69
N ILE A 19 -0.40 -32.20 14.65
CA ILE A 19 -1.71 -31.53 14.73
C ILE A 19 -2.82 -32.51 14.39
N ASP A 20 -3.38 -33.15 15.41
CA ASP A 20 -4.55 -34.01 15.27
C ASP A 20 -5.81 -33.15 15.03
N LEU A 21 -6.51 -33.42 13.92
CA LEU A 21 -7.86 -32.92 13.66
C LEU A 21 -8.83 -34.09 13.37
N GLY A 22 -9.12 -34.85 14.41
CA GLY A 22 -10.42 -35.45 14.74
C GLY A 22 -11.43 -35.61 13.60
N LYS A 23 -11.56 -36.85 13.11
CA LYS A 23 -12.63 -37.28 12.20
C LYS A 23 -14.02 -36.97 12.77
N ARG A 24 -14.93 -36.45 11.94
CA ARG A 24 -16.38 -36.58 12.13
C ARG A 24 -16.95 -37.57 11.11
N GLY A 25 -17.70 -38.55 11.60
CA GLY A 25 -18.50 -39.46 10.77
C GLY A 25 -19.92 -38.92 10.52
N PRO A 26 -20.70 -39.55 9.62
CA PRO A 26 -22.07 -39.15 9.28
C PRO A 26 -23.12 -39.64 10.30
N GLY A 27 -24.31 -39.05 10.23
CA GLY A 27 -25.54 -39.50 10.91
C GLY A 27 -26.75 -39.33 9.98
N ASP A 28 -27.79 -40.13 10.18
CA ASP A 28 -28.88 -40.41 9.22
C ASP A 28 -30.25 -40.56 9.92
N GLY A 29 -31.34 -40.19 9.23
CA GLY A 29 -32.75 -40.33 9.64
C GLY A 29 -33.18 -39.66 10.97
N THR A 30 -34.44 -39.70 11.44
CA THR A 30 -35.78 -39.48 10.80
C THR A 30 -36.57 -38.52 11.76
N ASP A 31 -37.87 -38.19 11.69
CA ASP A 31 -39.07 -38.67 10.96
C ASP A 31 -40.15 -37.55 10.87
N GLY A 32 -41.38 -37.84 10.39
CA GLY A 32 -42.45 -36.85 10.18
C GLY A 32 -43.79 -37.08 10.89
N HIS A 33 -44.57 -36.00 11.04
CA HIS A 33 -46.02 -35.87 11.39
C HIS A 33 -46.46 -34.45 10.93
N GLY A 34 -47.71 -34.12 10.56
CA GLY A 34 -48.92 -34.93 10.31
C GLY A 34 -50.20 -34.06 10.29
N GLN A 35 -51.09 -34.26 9.29
CA GLN A 35 -52.49 -33.76 9.16
C GLN A 35 -52.79 -32.26 8.92
N GLY A 36 -53.87 -31.99 8.16
CA GLY A 36 -54.73 -30.79 8.32
C GLY A 36 -54.97 -29.89 7.10
N VAL A 37 -56.10 -30.06 6.39
CA VAL A 37 -56.66 -29.12 5.37
C VAL A 37 -57.93 -28.45 5.96
N PRO A 38 -58.41 -27.27 5.49
CA PRO A 38 -58.97 -27.06 4.14
C PRO A 38 -58.55 -25.74 3.45
N ALA A 39 -59.09 -25.49 2.26
CA ALA A 39 -58.73 -24.35 1.39
C ALA A 39 -59.70 -23.16 1.51
N SER A 40 -59.21 -21.95 1.19
CA SER A 40 -59.98 -20.96 0.41
C SER A 40 -59.06 -19.96 -0.30
N GLU A 41 -59.59 -19.43 -1.41
CA GLU A 41 -59.20 -18.31 -2.25
C GLU A 41 -58.13 -17.31 -1.74
N SER A 42 -57.09 -17.07 -2.56
CA SER A 42 -56.99 -15.82 -3.36
C SER A 42 -55.71 -15.76 -4.19
N SER A 43 -55.83 -15.42 -5.48
CA SER A 43 -54.69 -15.11 -6.36
C SER A 43 -54.62 -13.60 -6.60
N PRO A 44 -53.50 -12.92 -6.28
CA PRO A 44 -53.25 -11.56 -6.72
C PRO A 44 -52.23 -11.52 -7.87
N THR A 45 -52.67 -11.84 -9.09
CA THR A 45 -51.98 -11.33 -10.29
C THR A 45 -52.34 -9.86 -10.48
N THR A 46 -51.42 -8.94 -10.19
CA THR A 46 -51.22 -7.72 -11.01
C THR A 46 -49.95 -6.93 -10.66
N SER A 47 -49.12 -6.70 -11.68
CA SER A 47 -48.28 -5.51 -11.89
C SER A 47 -47.69 -4.77 -10.67
N SER A 48 -46.50 -5.18 -10.23
CA SER A 48 -45.51 -4.28 -9.60
C SER A 48 -44.08 -4.76 -9.83
N GLY A 49 -43.72 -5.02 -11.10
CA GLY A 49 -42.32 -5.29 -11.47
C GLY A 49 -41.47 -4.02 -11.35
N PRO A 50 -40.22 -4.09 -10.85
CA PRO A 50 -39.36 -2.92 -10.75
C PRO A 50 -38.98 -2.39 -12.14
N GLN A 51 -39.44 -1.19 -12.46
CA GLN A 51 -39.06 -0.50 -13.70
C GLN A 51 -37.58 -0.13 -13.63
N GLY A 52 -36.76 -0.65 -14.56
CA GLY A 52 -35.35 -0.28 -14.70
C GLY A 52 -34.34 -1.42 -14.90
N LEU A 53 -34.77 -2.69 -14.81
CA LEU A 53 -33.91 -3.85 -15.11
C LEU A 53 -34.58 -4.74 -16.16
N ASP A 54 -34.38 -4.40 -17.43
CA ASP A 54 -34.69 -5.29 -18.54
C ASP A 54 -33.67 -6.45 -18.56
N PHE A 55 -34.14 -7.66 -18.31
CA PHE A 55 -33.30 -8.86 -18.26
C PHE A 55 -32.74 -9.21 -19.65
N GLU A 56 -33.42 -8.86 -20.75
CA GLU A 56 -32.93 -9.08 -22.10
C GLU A 56 -31.77 -8.12 -22.45
N SER A 57 -31.73 -6.92 -21.87
CA SER A 57 -30.58 -6.02 -21.96
C SER A 57 -29.32 -6.54 -21.25
N PHE A 58 -29.47 -7.34 -20.18
CA PHE A 58 -28.37 -8.04 -19.52
C PHE A 58 -28.00 -9.35 -20.23
N ALA A 59 -28.96 -10.04 -20.83
CA ALA A 59 -28.77 -11.22 -21.68
C ALA A 59 -28.22 -10.85 -23.08
N SER A 60 -27.06 -10.17 -23.08
CA SER A 60 -26.35 -9.63 -24.25
C SER A 60 -26.44 -10.54 -25.47
N THR A 61 -27.19 -10.07 -26.48
CA THR A 61 -27.63 -10.78 -27.68
C THR A 61 -26.59 -11.72 -28.27
N SER A 62 -26.70 -13.01 -27.94
CA SER A 62 -26.04 -14.15 -28.61
C SER A 62 -24.62 -13.86 -29.12
N ALA A 63 -23.78 -13.21 -28.30
CA ALA A 63 -22.36 -13.12 -28.56
C ALA A 63 -21.84 -14.56 -28.55
N ALA A 64 -21.58 -15.10 -29.75
CA ALA A 64 -21.39 -16.52 -29.96
C ALA A 64 -20.37 -17.04 -28.95
N LEU A 65 -20.79 -18.00 -28.10
CA LEU A 65 -19.91 -18.57 -27.10
C LEU A 65 -18.64 -19.03 -27.81
N PRO A 66 -17.44 -18.57 -27.38
CA PRO A 66 -16.20 -18.89 -28.07
C PRO A 66 -16.09 -20.39 -28.20
N SER A 67 -15.76 -20.88 -29.39
CA SER A 67 -15.74 -22.31 -29.69
C SER A 67 -14.85 -23.02 -28.68
N GLU A 68 -15.10 -24.30 -28.40
CA GLU A 68 -14.15 -25.10 -27.63
C GLU A 68 -12.75 -25.06 -28.27
N ALA A 69 -12.67 -24.92 -29.61
CA ALA A 69 -11.43 -24.67 -30.33
C ALA A 69 -10.78 -23.31 -30.01
N ASP A 70 -11.57 -22.23 -29.85
CA ASP A 70 -11.07 -20.89 -29.48
C ASP A 70 -10.62 -20.86 -28.02
N LEU A 71 -11.42 -21.47 -27.13
CA LEU A 71 -11.10 -21.63 -25.71
C LEU A 71 -9.84 -22.48 -25.51
N VAL A 72 -9.64 -23.54 -26.30
CA VAL A 72 -8.41 -24.33 -26.29
C VAL A 72 -7.23 -23.57 -26.93
N ALA A 73 -7.45 -22.76 -27.96
CA ALA A 73 -6.41 -21.91 -28.55
C ALA A 73 -5.97 -20.77 -27.61
N GLN A 74 -6.85 -20.28 -26.74
CA GLN A 74 -6.54 -19.30 -25.69
C GLN A 74 -6.16 -19.95 -24.35
N SER A 75 -6.31 -21.27 -24.22
CA SER A 75 -5.91 -22.03 -23.03
C SER A 75 -4.39 -22.08 -22.89
N ARG A 76 -3.87 -21.38 -21.89
CA ARG A 76 -2.49 -21.61 -21.43
C ARG A 76 -2.44 -22.93 -20.67
N SER A 77 -1.66 -23.88 -21.20
CA SER A 77 -1.24 -25.07 -20.43
C SER A 77 -0.68 -24.67 -19.06
N ASP A 78 -1.01 -25.45 -18.02
CA ASP A 78 -0.54 -25.27 -16.64
C ASP A 78 0.97 -25.03 -16.54
N LYS A 79 1.76 -25.70 -17.39
CA LYS A 79 3.22 -25.52 -17.47
C LYS A 79 3.60 -24.09 -17.87
N GLN A 80 2.87 -23.47 -18.79
CA GLN A 80 3.08 -22.09 -19.21
C GLN A 80 2.64 -21.09 -18.11
N VAL A 81 1.56 -21.41 -17.39
CA VAL A 81 1.12 -20.61 -16.22
C VAL A 81 2.14 -20.67 -15.10
N ALA A 82 2.66 -21.86 -14.77
CA ALA A 82 3.65 -22.08 -13.72
C ALA A 82 4.99 -21.38 -14.03
N LEU A 83 5.46 -21.42 -15.29
CA LEU A 83 6.67 -20.71 -15.70
C LEU A 83 6.51 -19.19 -15.62
N ASP A 84 5.38 -18.65 -16.09
CA ASP A 84 5.08 -17.21 -16.01
C ASP A 84 4.94 -16.72 -14.55
N LEU A 85 4.34 -17.54 -13.68
CA LEU A 85 4.27 -17.29 -12.24
C LEU A 85 5.67 -17.29 -11.59
N LEU A 86 6.52 -18.28 -11.92
CA LEU A 86 7.87 -18.38 -11.38
C LEU A 86 8.76 -17.20 -11.80
N GLN A 87 8.62 -16.74 -13.05
CA GLN A 87 9.29 -15.55 -13.56
C GLN A 87 8.80 -14.26 -12.87
N LYS A 88 7.48 -14.12 -12.66
CA LYS A 88 6.94 -13.00 -11.87
C LYS A 88 7.43 -13.02 -10.41
N HIS A 89 7.56 -14.21 -9.82
CA HIS A 89 8.04 -14.38 -8.45
C HIS A 89 9.52 -13.99 -8.27
N SER A 90 10.43 -14.36 -9.18
CA SER A 90 11.85 -13.95 -9.06
C SER A 90 12.00 -12.42 -9.10
N VAL A 91 11.35 -11.76 -10.07
CA VAL A 91 11.31 -10.30 -10.21
C VAL A 91 10.70 -9.63 -8.98
N MET A 92 9.57 -10.13 -8.48
CA MET A 92 8.94 -9.61 -7.26
C MET A 92 9.87 -9.74 -6.04
N ARG A 93 10.47 -10.92 -5.84
CA ARG A 93 11.41 -11.19 -4.75
C ARG A 93 12.60 -10.23 -4.80
N GLU A 94 13.16 -9.97 -5.98
CA GLU A 94 14.31 -9.08 -6.16
C GLU A 94 13.96 -7.62 -5.87
N ILE A 95 12.84 -7.11 -6.41
CA ILE A 95 12.34 -5.76 -6.14
C ILE A 95 12.06 -5.56 -4.64
N LEU A 96 11.34 -6.49 -4.00
CA LEU A 96 11.02 -6.40 -2.58
C LEU A 96 12.28 -6.51 -1.70
N SER A 97 13.22 -7.41 -2.04
CA SER A 97 14.47 -7.55 -1.28
C SER A 97 15.34 -6.30 -1.38
N ALA A 98 15.44 -5.70 -2.57
CA ALA A 98 16.17 -4.45 -2.78
C ALA A 98 15.53 -3.28 -2.01
N ARG A 99 14.20 -3.12 -2.09
CA ARG A 99 13.45 -2.08 -1.36
C ARG A 99 13.58 -2.25 0.15
N LEU A 100 13.45 -3.47 0.66
CA LEU A 100 13.63 -3.80 2.08
C LEU A 100 15.07 -3.55 2.56
N GLY A 101 16.08 -3.87 1.73
CA GLY A 101 17.48 -3.56 2.02
C GLY A 101 17.72 -2.06 2.16
N LYS A 102 17.20 -1.25 1.21
CA LYS A 102 17.25 0.21 1.26
C LYS A 102 16.55 0.78 2.50
N VAL A 103 15.33 0.35 2.80
CA VAL A 103 14.57 0.77 4.00
C VAL A 103 15.31 0.43 5.29
N ARG A 104 15.91 -0.78 5.40
CA ARG A 104 16.74 -1.17 6.54
C ARG A 104 17.99 -0.30 6.68
N ALA A 105 18.65 0.05 5.57
CA ALA A 105 19.81 0.94 5.59
C ALA A 105 19.43 2.35 6.09
N VAL A 106 18.29 2.90 5.65
CA VAL A 106 17.76 4.17 6.20
C VAL A 106 17.47 4.04 7.70
N GLY A 107 16.88 2.92 8.14
CA GLY A 107 16.64 2.64 9.55
C GLY A 107 17.91 2.62 10.40
N GLY A 108 19.02 2.10 9.86
CA GLY A 108 20.35 2.16 10.48
C GLY A 108 20.91 3.58 10.58
N VAL A 109 20.78 4.39 9.52
CA VAL A 109 21.17 5.81 9.54
C VAL A 109 20.34 6.59 10.57
N TRP A 110 19.04 6.33 10.67
CA TRP A 110 18.18 6.91 11.69
C TRP A 110 18.65 6.53 13.09
N GLY A 111 18.77 5.23 13.37
CA GLY A 111 19.08 4.70 14.70
C GLY A 111 20.45 5.14 15.23
N ASN A 112 21.47 5.13 14.37
CA ASN A 112 22.85 5.40 14.77
C ASN A 112 23.16 6.90 14.90
N SER A 113 22.40 7.78 14.25
CA SER A 113 22.69 9.22 14.24
C SER A 113 21.72 10.08 15.03
N GLY A 114 20.45 9.65 15.18
CA GLY A 114 19.35 10.50 15.66
C GLY A 114 19.06 11.72 14.76
N ASP A 115 19.78 11.87 13.66
CA ASP A 115 19.81 13.07 12.83
C ASP A 115 18.87 12.90 11.64
N LEU A 116 17.67 13.48 11.77
CA LEU A 116 16.67 13.47 10.72
C LEU A 116 17.18 14.10 9.41
N ARG A 117 18.04 15.13 9.47
CA ARG A 117 18.57 15.79 8.26
C ARG A 117 19.51 14.85 7.49
N LYS A 118 20.44 14.18 8.18
CA LYS A 118 21.28 13.14 7.57
C LYS A 118 20.44 12.00 7.01
N THR A 119 19.41 11.58 7.74
CA THR A 119 18.54 10.48 7.31
C THR A 119 17.73 10.84 6.06
N VAL A 120 17.17 12.06 5.98
CA VAL A 120 16.50 12.58 4.79
C VAL A 120 17.46 12.70 3.61
N GLN A 121 18.67 13.24 3.83
CA GLN A 121 19.69 13.30 2.77
C GLN A 121 20.06 11.90 2.25
N TYR A 122 20.10 10.89 3.12
CA TYR A 122 20.32 9.50 2.72
C TYR A 122 19.14 8.91 1.92
N ILE A 123 17.89 9.16 2.33
CA ILE A 123 16.68 8.76 1.54
C ILE A 123 16.74 9.35 0.13
N LEU A 124 17.06 10.65 0.01
CA LEU A 124 17.17 11.33 -1.28
C LEU A 124 18.35 10.80 -2.12
N ALA A 125 19.49 10.47 -1.48
CA ALA A 125 20.65 9.90 -2.16
C ALA A 125 20.40 8.49 -2.75
N LEU A 126 19.47 7.71 -2.19
CA LEU A 126 19.05 6.41 -2.73
C LEU A 126 18.30 6.51 -4.07
N LYS A 127 17.77 7.71 -4.42
CA LYS A 127 17.02 8.01 -5.66
C LYS A 127 15.88 7.03 -5.96
N ASP A 128 15.31 6.42 -4.92
CA ASP A 128 14.26 5.42 -5.02
C ASP A 128 12.92 6.02 -4.55
N LYS A 129 12.05 6.34 -5.52
CA LYS A 129 10.71 6.90 -5.26
C LYS A 129 9.85 5.97 -4.40
N SER A 130 10.02 4.64 -4.51
CA SER A 130 9.27 3.68 -3.70
C SER A 130 9.68 3.73 -2.23
N VAL A 131 10.98 3.88 -1.96
CA VAL A 131 11.53 4.05 -0.60
C VAL A 131 11.15 5.42 -0.01
N LEU A 132 11.10 6.48 -0.84
CA LEU A 132 10.63 7.79 -0.39
C LEU A 132 9.15 7.74 0.03
N VAL A 133 8.29 7.08 -0.74
CA VAL A 133 6.86 6.90 -0.43
C VAL A 133 6.64 6.12 0.87
N ASP A 134 7.45 5.08 1.15
CA ASP A 134 7.36 4.32 2.41
C ASP A 134 7.72 5.18 3.65
N LEU A 135 8.63 6.13 3.48
CA LEU A 135 9.32 6.79 4.60
C LEU A 135 8.91 8.25 4.84
N ILE A 136 8.33 8.93 3.85
CA ILE A 136 7.87 10.32 3.99
C ILE A 136 6.83 10.47 5.10
N GLY A 137 5.81 9.59 5.15
CA GLY A 137 4.80 9.59 6.21
C GLY A 137 5.39 9.35 7.61
N PRO A 138 6.19 8.28 7.83
CA PRO A 138 6.92 8.08 9.09
C PRO A 138 7.86 9.22 9.49
N VAL A 139 8.47 9.92 8.53
CA VAL A 139 9.28 11.14 8.77
C VAL A 139 8.40 12.30 9.23
N LEU A 140 7.31 12.60 8.54
CA LEU A 140 6.44 13.75 8.85
C LEU A 140 5.70 13.62 10.19
N LYS A 141 5.44 12.37 10.62
CA LYS A 141 4.92 12.07 11.96
C LYS A 141 5.92 12.37 13.09
N ARG A 142 7.22 12.51 12.82
CA ARG A 142 8.27 12.84 13.83
C ARG A 142 8.38 14.35 14.08
N LYS A 143 7.25 14.99 14.36
CA LYS A 143 7.07 16.46 14.41
C LYS A 143 8.11 17.22 15.24
N GLN A 144 8.52 16.66 16.38
CA GLN A 144 9.54 17.23 17.28
C GLN A 144 10.96 17.29 16.70
N LEU A 145 11.26 16.50 15.66
CA LEU A 145 12.58 16.44 15.03
C LEU A 145 12.63 17.18 13.69
N LEU A 146 11.47 17.50 13.11
CA LEU A 146 11.35 18.26 11.86
C LEU A 146 11.79 19.70 12.07
N LYS A 147 12.57 20.18 11.11
CA LYS A 147 13.00 21.57 10.99
C LYS A 147 12.65 22.05 9.59
N LEU A 148 12.44 23.36 9.47
CA LEU A 148 12.02 23.97 8.20
C LEU A 148 13.04 23.72 7.07
N ASP A 149 14.34 23.69 7.38
CA ASP A 149 15.39 23.37 6.39
C ASP A 149 15.27 21.94 5.82
N VAL A 150 14.89 20.97 6.65
CA VAL A 150 14.63 19.59 6.22
C VAL A 150 13.36 19.48 5.37
N VAL A 151 12.31 20.23 5.72
CA VAL A 151 11.10 20.29 4.88
C VAL A 151 11.39 20.93 3.53
N CYS A 152 12.20 22.00 3.49
CA CYS A 152 12.64 22.62 2.23
C CYS A 152 13.45 21.66 1.34
N THR A 153 14.18 20.69 1.88
CA THR A 153 14.86 19.65 1.06
C THR A 153 13.94 18.51 0.64
N LEU A 154 12.81 18.27 1.35
CA LEU A 154 11.83 17.25 1.00
C LEU A 154 10.84 17.70 -0.08
N ILE A 155 10.41 18.97 -0.07
CA ILE A 155 9.40 19.50 -1.00
C ILE A 155 9.69 19.15 -2.48
N PRO A 156 10.90 19.37 -3.04
CA PRO A 156 11.19 19.03 -4.44
C PRO A 156 10.97 17.54 -4.74
N ALA A 157 11.42 16.65 -3.85
CA ALA A 157 11.30 15.21 -4.03
C ALA A 157 9.84 14.70 -3.90
N VAL A 158 8.99 15.41 -3.14
CA VAL A 158 7.55 15.12 -3.08
C VAL A 158 6.81 15.69 -4.29
N CYS A 159 7.26 16.82 -4.86
CA CYS A 159 6.79 17.26 -6.18
C CYS A 159 7.20 16.29 -7.31
N ASP A 160 8.39 15.70 -7.25
CA ASP A 160 8.82 14.63 -8.18
C ASP A 160 7.95 13.37 -8.07
N LEU A 161 7.34 13.10 -6.91
CA LEU A 161 6.37 12.02 -6.76
C LEU A 161 5.01 12.37 -7.38
N LEU A 162 4.50 13.60 -7.22
CA LEU A 162 3.29 14.09 -7.92
C LEU A 162 3.41 13.99 -9.44
N ALA A 163 4.63 14.07 -9.99
CA ALA A 163 4.89 13.95 -11.42
C ALA A 163 4.81 12.51 -11.97
N SER A 164 4.81 11.48 -11.12
CA SER A 164 4.76 10.06 -11.54
C SER A 164 3.34 9.60 -11.86
N ARG A 165 2.91 9.87 -13.10
CA ARG A 165 1.57 9.59 -13.64
C ARG A 165 1.17 8.12 -13.66
N GLU A 166 2.12 7.19 -13.52
CA GLU A 166 1.83 5.74 -13.51
C GLU A 166 1.24 5.25 -12.18
N HIS A 167 1.26 6.06 -11.12
CA HIS A 167 1.08 5.59 -9.74
C HIS A 167 0.22 6.53 -8.87
N ASP A 168 -1.12 6.41 -8.99
CA ASP A 168 -2.09 7.23 -8.23
C ASP A 168 -1.83 7.25 -6.71
N LYS A 169 -1.42 6.12 -6.12
CA LYS A 169 -1.06 6.01 -4.69
C LYS A 169 0.15 6.86 -4.30
N TRP A 170 1.07 7.13 -5.22
CA TRP A 170 2.19 8.04 -4.97
C TRP A 170 1.71 9.49 -4.98
N THR A 171 0.80 9.84 -5.90
CA THR A 171 0.12 11.15 -5.92
C THR A 171 -0.65 11.39 -4.61
N GLU A 172 -1.43 10.41 -4.15
CA GLU A 172 -2.16 10.45 -2.87
C GLU A 172 -1.24 10.72 -1.67
N VAL A 173 -0.19 9.88 -1.50
CA VAL A 173 0.80 10.04 -0.43
C VAL A 173 1.52 11.39 -0.50
N SER A 174 1.74 11.92 -1.71
CA SER A 174 2.44 13.19 -1.91
C SER A 174 1.57 14.39 -1.56
N LEU A 175 0.30 14.39 -1.95
CA LEU A 175 -0.67 15.42 -1.54
C LEU A 175 -0.86 15.42 -0.01
N ALA A 176 -1.00 14.23 0.60
CA ALA A 176 -1.07 14.09 2.06
C ALA A 176 0.20 14.62 2.75
N SER A 177 1.39 14.31 2.20
CA SER A 177 2.68 14.75 2.73
C SER A 177 2.87 16.28 2.61
N LEU A 178 2.45 16.89 1.50
CA LEU A 178 2.49 18.34 1.31
C LEU A 178 1.50 19.06 2.23
N SER A 179 0.31 18.49 2.43
CA SER A 179 -0.68 19.01 3.39
C SER A 179 -0.15 18.99 4.82
N GLU A 180 0.47 17.89 5.27
CA GLU A 180 1.09 17.82 6.59
C GLU A 180 2.31 18.75 6.71
N MET A 181 3.17 18.85 5.68
CA MET A 181 4.28 19.82 5.68
C MET A 181 3.79 21.28 5.76
N HIS A 182 2.71 21.62 5.07
CA HIS A 182 2.09 22.94 5.17
C HIS A 182 1.55 23.21 6.58
N ALA A 183 0.72 22.30 7.11
CA ALA A 183 0.10 22.43 8.43
C ALA A 183 1.09 22.42 9.62
N LEU A 184 2.34 22.00 9.39
CA LEU A 184 3.42 22.07 10.39
C LEU A 184 4.16 23.42 10.42
N PHE A 185 4.16 24.17 9.32
CA PHE A 185 5.06 25.32 9.14
C PHE A 185 4.38 26.60 8.65
N SER A 186 3.10 26.58 8.27
CA SER A 186 2.31 27.74 7.82
C SER A 186 2.48 28.95 8.75
N ASP A 187 2.22 28.74 10.03
CA ASP A 187 2.10 29.81 11.02
C ASP A 187 3.48 30.39 11.36
N LEU A 188 4.51 29.53 11.36
CA LEU A 188 5.91 29.95 11.51
C LEU A 188 6.35 30.82 10.34
N ILE A 189 6.04 30.42 9.10
CA ILE A 189 6.39 31.17 7.89
C ILE A 189 5.66 32.53 7.87
N VAL A 190 4.34 32.53 8.08
CA VAL A 190 3.53 33.77 8.12
C VAL A 190 4.00 34.71 9.24
N SER A 191 4.34 34.18 10.42
CA SER A 191 4.88 34.96 11.53
C SER A 191 6.23 35.60 11.17
N ILE A 192 7.19 34.84 10.65
CA ILE A 192 8.51 35.34 10.24
C ILE A 192 8.38 36.42 9.15
N CYS A 193 7.52 36.20 8.14
CA CYS A 193 7.27 37.19 7.09
C CYS A 193 6.64 38.48 7.66
N SER A 194 5.67 38.37 8.57
CA SER A 194 5.02 39.52 9.21
C SER A 194 5.96 40.31 10.12
N MET A 195 6.81 39.62 10.88
CA MET A 195 7.86 40.24 11.70
C MET A 195 8.89 40.98 10.83
N SER A 196 9.32 40.37 9.73
CA SER A 196 10.25 40.96 8.77
C SER A 196 9.69 42.23 8.13
N ALA A 197 8.43 42.20 7.66
CA ALA A 197 7.76 43.36 7.10
C ALA A 197 7.66 44.53 8.09
N ARG A 198 7.33 44.26 9.36
CA ARG A 198 7.26 45.30 10.41
C ARG A 198 8.65 45.87 10.75
N ALA A 199 9.68 45.03 10.79
CA ALA A 199 11.06 45.48 10.99
C ALA A 199 11.56 46.36 9.83
N GLY A 200 11.18 46.03 8.58
CA GLY A 200 11.43 46.87 7.42
C GLY A 200 10.77 48.25 7.54
N ALA A 201 9.49 48.29 7.90
CA ALA A 201 8.76 49.56 8.11
C ALA A 201 9.40 50.45 9.18
N GLN A 202 9.81 49.88 10.32
CA GLN A 202 10.50 50.64 11.37
C GLN A 202 11.89 51.13 10.96
N ARG A 203 12.53 50.53 9.95
CA ARG A 203 13.85 50.95 9.43
C ARG A 203 13.77 51.98 8.30
N GLY A 204 12.61 52.10 7.64
CA GLY A 204 12.32 53.13 6.63
C GLY A 204 11.87 54.48 7.22
N GLY A 205 11.56 54.55 8.51
CA GLY A 205 11.09 55.76 9.19
C GLY A 205 12.19 56.71 9.70
N ILE A 206 13.44 56.55 9.26
CA ILE A 206 14.56 57.44 9.61
C ILE A 206 14.66 58.53 8.54
N ASP A 207 13.71 59.46 8.55
CA ASP A 207 13.74 60.63 7.67
C ASP A 207 14.82 61.61 8.18
N LEU A 208 15.72 62.07 7.31
CA LEU A 208 16.78 63.01 7.67
C LEU A 208 16.33 64.43 7.34
N HIS A 209 16.08 65.22 8.38
CA HIS A 209 15.73 66.65 8.31
C HIS A 209 16.53 67.45 9.35
#